data_AF-A0A2Y9RN69-F1
#
_entry.id   AF-A0A2Y9RN69-F1
#
_cell.length_a   1.000
_cell.length_b   1.000
_cell.length_c   1.000
_cell.angle_alpha   90.00
_cell.angle_beta   90.00
_cell.angle_gamma   90.00
#
_symmetry.space_group_name_H-M   'P 1'
#
loop_
_entity.id
_entity.type
_entity.pdbx_description
1 polymer ?
#
loop_
_entity_poly.entity_id
_entity_poly.type
_entity_poly.pdbx_seq_one_letter_code
_entity_poly.pdbx_strand_id
1 'polypeptide(L)'
;MILLCQMVYFILFASVSGECVTKLFKDTYFQGGDITTVFTPSAKYCQLVCTHHPRCLLFTFMAESSSEDPTKWFTCVLKDTVTETLPMVTMSGAISGYSSKQCPHQISACNKDLYENLDMKGMNYKSSVAKSAQECQQRCTNDIHCHFFTYATWKFPSVQHR
;
A
#
# COMPACT_ATOMS: atom_id res chain seq x y z
N MET A 1 31.01 -15.37 -50.69
CA MET A 1 31.04 -14.22 -49.77
C MET A 1 29.62 -13.75 -49.41
N ILE A 2 28.64 -14.65 -49.18
CA ILE A 2 27.25 -14.28 -48.79
C ILE A 2 26.62 -15.35 -47.86
N LEU A 3 27.40 -16.16 -47.12
CA LEU A 3 26.83 -17.25 -46.29
C LEU A 3 27.28 -17.23 -44.82
N LEU A 4 27.85 -16.11 -44.35
CA LEU A 4 28.30 -15.95 -42.96
C LEU A 4 27.57 -14.81 -42.20
N CYS A 5 26.73 -14.01 -42.88
CA CYS A 5 26.08 -12.84 -42.27
C CYS A 5 24.70 -13.08 -41.64
N GLN A 6 24.10 -14.28 -41.78
CA GLN A 6 22.75 -14.53 -41.25
C GLN A 6 22.71 -15.22 -39.89
N MET A 7 23.85 -15.65 -39.34
CA MET A 7 23.87 -16.47 -38.11
C MET A 7 24.06 -15.66 -36.82
N VAL A 8 24.08 -14.32 -36.87
CA VAL A 8 24.37 -13.47 -35.69
C VAL A 8 23.13 -12.73 -35.15
N TYR A 9 21.97 -12.83 -35.83
CA TYR A 9 20.75 -12.15 -35.40
C TYR A 9 19.77 -12.99 -34.58
N PHE A 10 20.23 -14.10 -33.99
CA PHE A 10 19.55 -14.65 -32.81
C PHE A 10 20.10 -13.95 -31.56
N ILE A 11 19.79 -12.65 -31.46
CA ILE A 11 19.95 -11.90 -30.23
C ILE A 11 19.08 -12.62 -29.19
N LEU A 12 19.75 -13.14 -28.18
CA LEU A 12 19.19 -13.66 -26.94
C LEU A 12 18.13 -12.67 -26.42
N PHE A 13 16.85 -12.95 -26.66
CA PHE A 13 15.80 -12.46 -25.79
C PHE A 13 15.90 -13.28 -24.49
N ALA A 14 16.94 -13.01 -23.70
CA ALA A 14 16.90 -13.34 -22.29
C ALA A 14 15.78 -12.47 -21.71
N SER A 15 14.59 -13.05 -21.58
CA SER A 15 13.55 -12.45 -20.76
C SER A 15 14.14 -12.36 -19.35
N VAL A 16 14.61 -11.17 -18.96
CA VAL A 16 14.89 -10.86 -17.56
C VAL A 16 13.53 -10.90 -16.88
N SER A 17 13.13 -12.09 -16.42
CA SER A 17 12.07 -12.20 -15.43
C SER A 17 12.66 -11.64 -14.15
N GLY A 18 12.54 -10.32 -13.96
CA GLY A 18 12.82 -9.71 -12.66
C GLY A 18 11.99 -10.44 -11.63
N GLU A 19 12.63 -10.99 -10.60
CA GLU A 19 11.90 -11.64 -9.52
C GLU A 19 10.94 -10.64 -8.90
N CYS A 20 9.70 -11.08 -8.67
CA CYS A 20 8.71 -10.24 -8.04
C CYS A 20 9.08 -10.01 -6.57
N VAL A 21 9.45 -8.78 -6.21
CA VAL A 21 9.81 -8.42 -4.84
C VAL A 21 8.55 -8.00 -4.09
N THR A 22 7.96 -8.92 -3.33
CA THR A 22 6.84 -8.65 -2.41
C THR A 22 7.30 -8.56 -0.95
N LYS A 23 8.60 -8.69 -0.70
CA LYS A 23 9.18 -8.73 0.64
C LYS A 23 8.97 -7.41 1.37
N LEU A 24 8.50 -7.52 2.62
CA LEU A 24 8.44 -6.43 3.59
C LEU A 24 9.57 -6.56 4.60
N PHE A 25 10.17 -5.43 4.94
CA PHE A 25 11.26 -5.30 5.92
C PHE A 25 10.69 -4.71 7.20
N LYS A 26 10.52 -5.55 8.22
CA LYS A 26 10.05 -5.13 9.55
C LYS A 26 11.15 -4.37 10.29
N ASP A 27 10.71 -3.46 11.16
CA ASP A 27 11.54 -2.57 11.98
C ASP A 27 12.64 -1.87 11.18
N THR A 28 12.34 -1.55 9.92
CA THR A 28 13.28 -0.99 8.94
C THR A 28 12.64 0.22 8.29
N TYR A 29 13.36 1.33 8.27
CA TYR A 29 12.99 2.58 7.63
C TYR A 29 13.94 2.88 6.46
N PHE A 30 13.40 3.25 5.29
CA PHE A 30 14.20 3.71 4.16
C PHE A 30 14.41 5.22 4.24
N GLN A 31 15.65 5.64 4.39
CA GLN A 31 15.98 7.04 4.62
C GLN A 31 16.01 7.86 3.33
N GLY A 32 15.26 8.97 3.33
CA GLY A 32 15.18 9.91 2.21
C GLY A 32 14.30 9.42 1.05
N GLY A 33 14.40 10.12 -0.08
CA GLY A 33 13.65 9.80 -1.30
C GLY A 33 12.15 10.14 -1.23
N ASP A 34 11.69 10.86 -0.20
CA ASP A 34 10.28 11.09 0.06
C ASP A 34 9.60 11.87 -1.08
N ILE A 35 8.53 11.30 -1.63
CA ILE A 35 7.68 11.92 -2.64
C ILE A 35 6.50 12.61 -1.96
N THR A 36 5.76 11.82 -1.18
CA THR A 36 4.55 12.25 -0.48
C THR A 36 4.24 11.29 0.65
N THR A 37 3.40 11.75 1.56
CA THR A 37 2.91 10.98 2.68
C THR A 37 1.40 10.81 2.54
N VAL A 38 0.92 9.59 2.76
CA VAL A 38 -0.51 9.23 2.78
C VAL A 38 -0.81 8.39 4.02
N PHE A 39 -2.08 8.19 4.34
CA PHE A 39 -2.48 7.27 5.40
C PHE A 39 -3.04 5.99 4.81
N THR A 40 -2.61 4.85 5.35
CA THR A 40 -3.07 3.53 4.92
C THR A 40 -3.31 2.63 6.11
N PRO A 41 -4.27 1.70 6.06
CA PRO A 41 -4.59 0.84 7.20
C PRO A 41 -3.53 -0.24 7.48
N SER A 42 -2.61 -0.50 6.54
CA SER A 42 -1.57 -1.51 6.70
C SER A 42 -0.38 -1.28 5.75
N ALA A 43 0.76 -1.89 6.07
CA ALA A 43 1.93 -1.92 5.18
C ALA A 43 1.63 -2.54 3.80
N LYS A 44 0.76 -3.55 3.75
CA LYS A 44 0.35 -4.19 2.48
C LYS A 44 -0.46 -3.23 1.61
N TYR A 45 -1.36 -2.44 2.23
CA TYR A 45 -2.09 -1.42 1.49
C TYR A 45 -1.18 -0.25 1.09
N CYS A 46 -0.19 0.11 1.93
CA CYS A 46 0.86 1.06 1.56
C CYS A 46 1.66 0.61 0.33
N GLN A 47 2.03 -0.68 0.25
CA GLN A 47 2.66 -1.26 -0.94
C GLN A 47 1.75 -1.14 -2.17
N LEU A 48 0.45 -1.40 -2.02
CA LEU A 48 -0.52 -1.26 -3.11
C LEU A 48 -0.60 0.18 -3.61
N VAL A 49 -0.66 1.16 -2.70
CA VAL A 49 -0.68 2.59 -3.04
C VAL A 49 0.61 2.99 -3.74
N CYS A 50 1.77 2.58 -3.24
CA CYS A 50 3.07 2.81 -3.90
C CYS A 50 3.09 2.18 -5.31
N THR A 51 2.59 0.96 -5.45
CA THR A 51 2.53 0.24 -6.73
C THR A 51 1.68 0.98 -7.77
N HIS A 52 0.62 1.68 -7.37
CA HIS A 52 -0.20 2.48 -8.29
C HIS A 52 0.28 3.93 -8.43
N HIS A 53 1.06 4.46 -7.49
CA HIS A 53 1.61 5.80 -7.58
C HIS A 53 2.68 5.87 -8.68
N PRO A 54 2.61 6.78 -9.66
CA PRO A 54 3.42 6.73 -10.88
C PRO A 54 4.94 6.78 -10.64
N ARG A 55 5.37 7.44 -9.57
CA ARG A 55 6.78 7.61 -9.22
C ARG A 55 7.29 6.75 -8.07
N CYS A 56 6.41 6.08 -7.33
CA CYS A 56 6.84 5.41 -6.11
C CYS A 56 7.56 4.11 -6.43
N LEU A 57 8.79 3.96 -5.98
CA LEU A 57 9.60 2.74 -6.14
C LEU A 57 9.74 1.98 -4.82
N LEU A 58 9.79 2.71 -3.70
CA LEU A 58 9.86 2.15 -2.36
C LEU A 58 8.89 2.87 -1.42
N PHE A 59 8.62 2.28 -0.27
CA PHE A 59 7.81 2.94 0.76
C PHE A 59 8.30 2.59 2.16
N THR A 60 7.89 3.41 3.12
CA THR A 60 7.95 3.06 4.55
C THR A 60 6.60 3.33 5.20
N PHE A 61 6.05 2.31 5.83
CA PHE A 61 4.82 2.35 6.61
C PHE A 61 5.13 2.39 8.11
N MET A 62 4.44 3.24 8.86
CA MET A 62 4.54 3.30 10.33
C MET A 62 3.37 2.55 10.95
N ALA A 63 3.64 1.37 11.51
CA ALA A 63 2.66 0.61 12.26
C ALA A 63 2.39 1.25 13.63
N GLU A 64 1.30 0.83 14.27
CA GLU A 64 1.09 1.09 15.69
C GLU A 64 2.25 0.50 16.50
N SER A 65 2.91 1.33 17.28
CA SER A 65 4.00 0.92 18.16
C SER A 65 4.02 1.80 19.41
N SER A 66 4.41 1.23 20.54
CA SER A 66 4.57 1.96 21.80
C SER A 66 5.76 2.91 21.81
N SER A 67 6.67 2.77 20.84
CA SER A 67 7.91 3.53 20.72
C SER A 67 7.77 4.80 19.89
N GLU A 68 6.71 4.93 19.10
CA GLU A 68 6.47 6.07 18.22
C GLU A 68 5.29 6.92 18.69
N ASP A 69 5.32 8.19 18.29
CA ASP A 69 4.22 9.13 18.48
C ASP A 69 2.95 8.57 17.78
N PRO A 70 1.81 8.42 18.49
CA PRO A 70 0.56 7.95 17.90
C PRO A 70 0.07 8.75 16.69
N THR A 71 0.47 10.02 16.57
CA THR A 71 0.16 10.86 15.41
C THR A 71 0.85 10.40 14.13
N LYS A 72 1.90 9.57 14.23
CA LYS A 72 2.62 9.00 13.09
C LYS A 72 2.11 7.63 12.68
N TRP A 73 1.27 6.97 13.48
CA TRP A 73 0.75 5.66 13.10
C TRP A 73 -0.04 5.71 11.79
N PHE A 74 -0.03 4.60 11.07
CA PHE A 74 -0.69 4.43 9.77
C PHE A 74 -0.15 5.31 8.64
N THR A 75 0.92 6.06 8.91
CA THR A 75 1.61 6.86 7.90
C THR A 75 2.31 5.96 6.90
N CYS A 76 2.11 6.23 5.62
CA CYS A 76 2.74 5.57 4.48
C CYS A 76 3.50 6.62 3.68
N VAL A 77 4.83 6.59 3.78
CA VAL A 77 5.71 7.49 3.05
C VAL A 77 6.09 6.83 1.73
N LEU A 78 5.68 7.42 0.61
CA LEU A 78 6.01 6.98 -0.73
C LEU A 78 7.37 7.57 -1.14
N LYS A 79 8.25 6.75 -1.69
CA LYS A 79 9.65 7.11 -1.93
C LYS A 79 10.10 6.76 -3.36
N ASP A 80 11.03 7.56 -3.87
CA ASP A 80 11.70 7.41 -5.16
C ASP A 80 13.22 7.36 -4.96
N THR A 81 13.95 6.83 -5.92
CA THR A 81 15.41 6.79 -5.91
C THR A 81 15.95 6.61 -7.32
N VAL A 82 17.10 7.21 -7.61
CA VAL A 82 17.80 7.04 -8.88
C VAL A 82 18.62 5.75 -8.90
N THR A 83 19.04 5.26 -7.73
CA THR A 83 19.95 4.11 -7.59
C THR A 83 19.24 2.82 -7.18
N GLU A 84 17.92 2.77 -7.31
CA GLU A 84 17.00 1.67 -6.89
C GLU A 84 17.03 1.28 -5.39
N THR A 85 17.99 1.80 -4.64
CA THR A 85 18.22 1.51 -3.22
C THR A 85 18.22 2.81 -2.41
N LEU A 86 17.82 2.70 -1.15
CA LEU A 86 17.91 3.76 -0.14
C LEU A 86 18.60 3.21 1.11
N PRO A 87 19.30 4.05 1.90
CA PRO A 87 19.87 3.63 3.17
C PRO A 87 18.79 3.06 4.10
N MET A 88 19.06 1.90 4.68
CA MET A 88 18.16 1.23 5.61
C MET A 88 18.60 1.52 7.03
N VAL A 89 17.69 2.02 7.86
CA VAL A 89 17.94 2.24 9.29
C VAL A 89 16.94 1.44 10.12
N THR A 90 17.42 0.88 11.23
CA THR A 90 16.55 0.16 12.17
C THR A 90 15.65 1.16 12.90
N MET A 91 14.34 0.95 12.82
CA MET A 91 13.36 1.82 13.46
C MET A 91 12.14 0.98 13.84
N SER A 92 11.86 0.89 15.14
CA SER A 92 10.77 0.07 15.68
C SER A 92 9.41 0.55 15.14
N GLY A 93 8.60 -0.39 14.65
CA GLY A 93 7.28 -0.09 14.06
C GLY A 93 7.34 0.37 12.60
N ALA A 94 8.51 0.65 12.04
CA ALA A 94 8.65 0.95 10.62
C ALA A 94 8.63 -0.35 9.80
N ILE A 95 7.83 -0.40 8.74
CA ILE A 95 7.77 -1.50 7.79
C ILE A 95 8.02 -0.94 6.40
N SER A 96 9.17 -1.25 5.83
CA SER A 96 9.54 -0.79 4.48
C SER A 96 9.36 -1.87 3.43
N GLY A 97 9.25 -1.47 2.17
CA GLY A 97 9.11 -2.40 1.05
C GLY A 97 9.25 -1.72 -0.30
N TYR A 98 9.29 -2.54 -1.35
CA TYR A 98 9.34 -2.08 -2.73
C TYR A 98 7.94 -2.06 -3.33
N SER A 99 7.72 -1.18 -4.31
CA SER A 99 6.57 -1.26 -5.19
C SER A 99 6.60 -2.60 -5.96
N SER A 100 5.43 -3.14 -6.30
CA SER A 100 5.32 -4.37 -7.09
C SER A 100 5.06 -4.09 -8.57
N LYS A 101 5.56 -2.96 -9.10
CA LYS A 101 5.35 -2.55 -10.50
C LYS A 101 5.91 -3.57 -11.50
N GLN A 102 6.98 -4.26 -11.13
CA GLN A 102 7.57 -5.36 -11.90
C GLN A 102 6.75 -6.66 -11.85
N CYS A 103 5.61 -6.69 -11.15
CA CYS A 103 4.78 -7.88 -10.96
C CYS A 103 3.38 -7.75 -11.59
N PRO A 104 3.23 -7.53 -12.90
CA PRO A 104 1.97 -7.11 -13.52
C PRO A 104 0.79 -8.06 -13.25
N HIS A 105 1.05 -9.36 -13.12
CA HIS A 105 0.01 -10.37 -12.87
C HIS A 105 -0.50 -10.42 -11.43
N GLN A 106 0.15 -9.73 -10.48
CA GLN A 106 -0.20 -9.73 -9.06
C GLN A 106 -0.82 -8.41 -8.58
N ILE A 107 -1.00 -7.44 -9.47
CA ILE A 107 -1.50 -6.10 -9.12
C ILE A 107 -3.03 -6.09 -9.24
N SER A 108 -3.70 -6.16 -8.09
CA SER A 108 -5.13 -5.86 -7.98
C SER A 108 -5.32 -4.68 -7.03
N ALA A 109 -5.99 -3.63 -7.48
CA ALA A 109 -6.39 -2.50 -6.64
C ALA A 109 -7.49 -2.86 -5.63
N CYS A 110 -8.18 -3.99 -5.82
CA CYS A 110 -9.27 -4.40 -4.96
C CYS A 110 -8.74 -4.87 -3.59
N ASN A 111 -9.08 -4.14 -2.54
CA ASN A 111 -8.88 -4.55 -1.16
C ASN A 111 -10.23 -4.94 -0.53
N LYS A 112 -10.31 -6.16 0.00
CA LYS A 112 -11.51 -6.70 0.64
C LYS A 112 -11.37 -6.81 2.15
N ASP A 113 -10.21 -6.47 2.70
CA ASP A 113 -9.93 -6.59 4.13
C ASP A 113 -10.82 -5.63 4.94
N LEU A 114 -11.30 -6.12 6.09
CA LEU A 114 -11.96 -5.32 7.11
C LEU A 114 -10.98 -5.07 8.24
N TYR A 115 -10.79 -3.80 8.60
CA TYR A 115 -9.85 -3.39 9.65
C TYR A 115 -10.61 -3.15 10.95
N GLU A 116 -10.57 -4.14 11.86
CA GLU A 116 -11.19 -4.01 13.17
C GLU A 116 -10.48 -2.96 14.03
N ASN A 117 -11.24 -2.27 14.88
CA ASN A 117 -10.77 -1.23 15.80
C ASN A 117 -10.07 -0.04 15.12
N LEU A 118 -10.24 0.12 13.80
CA LEU A 118 -9.70 1.23 13.04
C LEU A 118 -10.83 2.12 12.53
N ASP A 119 -10.77 3.41 12.85
CA ASP A 119 -11.63 4.42 12.27
C ASP A 119 -10.85 5.25 11.25
N MET A 120 -11.20 5.12 9.97
CA MET A 120 -10.56 5.85 8.89
C MET A 120 -11.18 7.25 8.78
N LYS A 121 -10.38 8.29 9.00
CA LYS A 121 -10.84 9.68 8.94
C LYS A 121 -10.95 10.18 7.50
N GLY A 122 -12.04 10.89 7.22
CA GLY A 122 -12.31 11.52 5.93
C GLY A 122 -13.53 12.44 6.01
N MET A 123 -14.03 12.84 4.83
CA MET A 123 -15.27 13.61 4.75
C MET A 123 -16.47 12.66 4.88
N ASN A 124 -17.16 12.69 6.02
CA ASN A 124 -18.36 11.89 6.25
C ASN A 124 -19.57 12.54 5.57
N TYR A 125 -19.85 12.18 4.32
CA TYR A 125 -20.97 12.77 3.56
C TYR A 125 -22.30 12.02 3.72
N LYS A 126 -22.26 10.78 4.18
CA LYS A 126 -23.46 9.93 4.37
C LYS A 126 -23.28 9.01 5.56
N SER A 127 -24.32 8.94 6.40
CA SER A 127 -24.41 7.99 7.51
C SER A 127 -25.76 7.28 7.46
N SER A 128 -25.76 5.97 7.72
CA SER A 128 -26.98 5.15 7.69
C SER A 128 -26.80 3.89 8.52
N VAL A 129 -27.90 3.40 9.11
CA VAL A 129 -27.90 2.13 9.86
C VAL A 129 -27.74 0.95 8.89
N ALA A 130 -26.83 0.03 9.21
CA ALA A 130 -26.62 -1.23 8.50
C ALA A 130 -26.60 -2.38 9.52
N LYS A 131 -27.01 -3.58 9.09
CA LYS A 131 -27.07 -4.77 9.97
C LYS A 131 -25.69 -5.40 10.19
N SER A 132 -24.73 -5.13 9.31
CA SER A 132 -23.38 -5.68 9.38
C SER A 132 -22.35 -4.81 8.64
N ALA A 133 -21.06 -5.02 8.95
CA ALA A 133 -19.97 -4.42 8.20
C ALA A 133 -19.98 -4.83 6.71
N GLN A 134 -20.42 -6.05 6.40
CA GLN A 134 -20.57 -6.53 5.02
C GLN A 134 -21.66 -5.77 4.26
N GLU A 135 -22.81 -5.53 4.89
CA GLU A 135 -23.85 -4.70 4.28
C GLU A 135 -23.34 -3.26 4.06
N CYS A 136 -22.59 -2.71 5.03
CA CYS A 136 -21.96 -1.40 4.89
C CYS A 136 -20.95 -1.36 3.71
N GLN A 137 -20.12 -2.40 3.57
CA GLN A 137 -19.19 -2.56 2.45
C GLN A 137 -19.92 -2.61 1.10
N GLN A 138 -21.01 -3.36 1.01
CA GLN A 138 -21.82 -3.42 -0.21
C GLN A 138 -22.42 -2.06 -0.57
N ARG A 139 -22.96 -1.34 0.43
CA ARG A 139 -23.49 0.00 0.22
C ARG A 139 -22.41 0.98 -0.25
N CYS A 140 -21.22 0.93 0.34
CA CYS A 140 -20.08 1.76 -0.08
C CYS A 140 -19.65 1.41 -1.51
N THR A 141 -19.52 0.11 -1.83
CA THR A 141 -19.16 -0.36 -3.18
C THR A 141 -20.14 0.11 -4.25
N ASN A 142 -21.42 0.23 -3.90
CA ASN A 142 -22.49 0.68 -4.80
C ASN A 142 -22.70 2.20 -4.81
N ASP A 143 -21.90 2.99 -4.08
CA ASP A 143 -21.95 4.45 -4.06
C ASP A 143 -20.67 5.03 -4.68
N ILE A 144 -20.83 5.74 -5.80
CA ILE A 144 -19.70 6.26 -6.59
C ILE A 144 -18.80 7.25 -5.83
N HIS A 145 -19.32 7.88 -4.76
CA HIS A 145 -18.54 8.82 -3.95
C HIS A 145 -17.88 8.16 -2.73
N CYS A 146 -18.15 6.87 -2.47
CA CYS A 146 -17.63 6.19 -1.29
C CYS A 146 -16.24 5.60 -1.56
N HIS A 147 -15.22 6.17 -0.94
CA HIS A 147 -13.85 5.68 -1.04
C HIS A 147 -13.55 4.58 0.00
N PHE A 148 -14.14 4.71 1.18
CA PHE A 148 -14.03 3.79 2.31
C PHE A 148 -15.21 4.04 3.27
N PHE A 149 -15.42 3.12 4.22
CA PHE A 149 -16.45 3.23 5.24
C PHE A 149 -15.90 2.89 6.62
N THR A 150 -16.49 3.45 7.66
CA THR A 150 -16.34 2.99 9.05
C THR A 150 -17.69 2.43 9.50
N TYR A 151 -17.70 1.21 10.05
CA TYR A 151 -18.89 0.61 10.66
C TYR A 151 -18.71 0.52 12.17
N ALA A 152 -19.46 1.34 12.90
CA ALA A 152 -19.50 1.28 14.34
C ALA A 152 -20.40 0.12 14.79
N THR A 153 -19.90 -0.70 15.70
CA THR A 153 -20.69 -1.77 16.33
C THR A 153 -21.32 -1.26 17.62
N TRP A 154 -22.19 -2.07 18.23
CA TRP A 154 -22.76 -1.80 19.55
C TRP A 154 -21.70 -1.59 20.66
N LYS A 155 -20.47 -2.06 20.45
CA LYS A 155 -19.33 -1.85 21.38
C LYS A 155 -18.73 -0.45 21.28
N PHE A 156 -19.03 0.32 20.23
CA PHE A 156 -18.45 1.63 20.02
C PHE A 156 -18.90 2.61 21.13
N PRO A 157 -18.02 3.39 21.77
CA PRO A 157 -18.40 4.19 22.94
C PRO A 157 -19.48 5.26 22.66
N SER A 158 -19.48 5.86 21.47
CA SER A 158 -20.41 6.95 21.15
C SER A 158 -21.77 6.42 20.73
N VAL A 159 -22.79 6.64 21.59
CA VAL A 159 -24.18 6.20 21.34
C VAL A 159 -24.77 6.80 20.06
N GLN A 160 -24.43 8.06 19.75
CA GLN A 160 -24.91 8.73 18.54
C GLN A 160 -24.39 8.09 17.25
N HIS A 161 -23.25 7.40 17.33
CA HIS A 161 -22.60 6.76 16.18
C HIS A 161 -22.84 5.25 16.13
N ARG A 162 -23.59 4.66 17.09
CA ARG A 162 -24.01 3.26 17.05
C ARG A 162 -25.18 3.05 16.09
#